data_AF-A0A257X5W3-F1
#
_entry.id   AF-A0A257X5W3-F1
#
_cell.length_a   1.000
_cell.length_b   1.000
_cell.length_c   1.000
_cell.angle_alpha   90.00
_cell.angle_beta   90.00
_cell.angle_gamma   90.00
#
_symmetry.space_group_name_H-M   'P 1'
#
loop_
_entity.id
_entity.type
_entity.pdbx_description
1 polymer ?
#
loop_
_entity_poly.entity_id
_entity_poly.type
_entity_poly.pdbx_seq_one_letter_code
_entity_poly.pdbx_strand_id
1 'polypeptide(L)'
;MRHPRHDIAAFALHLPAEVASRVKVPSCLDEKMLARNGKSLHSGVEVSFLGYPEVLPGTEGAFPLLRSGRVASYPVGTSQAHGRFAINSDVYPGDSGAPVFVNGCGRRPKLVGMIIERVGAKASSFSHLAIAVDAEVIRETLALVAANEARVVPTLHKPSSKPAP
;
A
#
# COMPACT_ATOMS: atom_id res chain seq x y z
N MET A 1 -8.15 9.67 3.55
CA MET A 1 -7.05 10.62 3.33
C MET A 1 -6.29 10.28 2.08
N ARG A 2 -6.04 11.27 1.22
CA ARG A 2 -5.24 11.13 0.01
C ARG A 2 -3.87 11.74 0.24
N HIS A 3 -2.81 11.07 -0.21
CA HIS A 3 -1.47 11.65 -0.16
C HIS A 3 -1.36 12.83 -1.14
N PRO A 4 -0.74 13.97 -0.76
CA PRO A 4 -0.76 15.18 -1.59
C PRO A 4 0.03 15.06 -2.91
N ARG A 5 1.02 14.17 -2.97
CA ARG A 5 1.95 14.04 -4.12
C ARG A 5 1.98 12.68 -4.79
N HIS A 6 1.35 11.66 -4.21
CA HIS A 6 1.43 10.28 -4.68
C HIS A 6 0.03 9.70 -4.79
N ASP A 7 -0.15 8.75 -5.71
CA ASP A 7 -1.44 8.14 -5.97
C ASP A 7 -1.72 7.01 -4.97
N ILE A 8 -1.91 7.41 -3.72
CA ILE A 8 -2.20 6.53 -2.60
C ILE A 8 -3.16 7.23 -1.66
N ALA A 9 -4.04 6.44 -1.06
CA ALA A 9 -4.95 6.89 -0.03
C ALA A 9 -5.00 5.85 1.10
N ALA A 10 -5.25 6.35 2.31
CA ALA A 10 -5.51 5.53 3.48
C ALA A 10 -6.71 6.12 4.24
N PHE A 11 -7.48 5.28 4.92
CA PHE A 11 -8.60 5.70 5.74
C PHE A 11 -8.67 4.84 7.00
N ALA A 12 -9.12 5.43 8.09
CA ALA A 12 -9.35 4.72 9.34
C ALA A 12 -10.67 3.95 9.25
N LEU A 13 -10.67 2.72 9.73
CA LEU A 13 -11.87 1.92 9.92
C LEU A 13 -12.24 1.91 11.40
N HIS A 14 -13.32 2.61 11.76
CA HIS A 14 -13.86 2.59 13.12
C HIS A 14 -14.88 1.44 13.21
N LEU A 15 -14.45 0.34 13.82
CA LEU A 15 -15.32 -0.80 14.06
C LEU A 15 -16.03 -0.65 15.41
N PRO A 16 -17.34 -0.93 15.50
CA PRO A 16 -18.03 -1.07 16.78
C PRO A 16 -17.32 -2.10 17.67
N ALA A 17 -17.32 -1.90 18.99
CA ALA A 17 -16.59 -2.75 19.92
C ALA A 17 -17.03 -4.22 19.84
N GLU A 18 -18.30 -4.46 19.57
CA GLU A 18 -18.92 -5.77 19.39
C GLU A 18 -18.37 -6.49 18.15
N VAL A 19 -18.00 -5.73 17.12
CA VAL A 19 -17.41 -6.26 15.87
C VAL A 19 -15.89 -6.43 16.06
N ALA A 20 -15.23 -5.43 16.62
CA ALA A 20 -13.77 -5.45 16.85
C ALA A 20 -13.33 -6.64 17.72
N SER A 21 -14.13 -7.02 18.72
CA SER A 21 -13.86 -8.20 19.57
C SER A 21 -14.00 -9.55 18.84
N ARG A 22 -14.76 -9.59 17.74
CA ARG A 22 -15.00 -10.80 16.93
C ARG A 22 -14.08 -10.89 15.73
N VAL A 23 -13.64 -9.76 15.18
CA VAL A 23 -12.74 -9.70 14.04
C VAL A 23 -11.30 -9.93 14.51
N LYS A 24 -10.80 -11.15 14.27
CA LYS A 24 -9.36 -11.38 14.32
C LYS A 24 -8.76 -10.95 12.98
N VAL A 25 -8.37 -9.69 12.85
CA VAL A 25 -7.57 -9.24 11.70
C VAL A 25 -6.25 -10.02 11.74
N PRO A 26 -5.93 -10.88 10.75
CA PRO A 26 -4.66 -11.57 10.74
C PRO A 26 -3.53 -10.53 10.72
N SER A 27 -2.62 -10.56 11.70
CA SER A 27 -1.55 -9.56 11.83
C SER A 27 -0.42 -9.73 10.79
N CYS A 28 -0.70 -10.39 9.66
CA CYS A 28 0.32 -10.74 8.68
C CYS A 28 0.96 -9.51 8.02
N LEU A 29 0.26 -8.37 8.04
CA LEU A 29 0.83 -7.05 7.77
C LEU A 29 0.53 -6.11 8.95
N ASP A 30 1.59 -5.59 9.57
CA ASP A 30 1.53 -4.45 10.48
C ASP A 30 2.50 -3.36 9.99
N GLU A 31 2.44 -2.17 10.59
CA GLU A 31 3.34 -1.07 10.23
C GLU A 31 4.83 -1.42 10.45
N LYS A 32 5.15 -2.40 11.30
CA LYS A 32 6.52 -2.84 11.55
C LYS A 32 7.06 -3.68 10.39
N MET A 33 6.19 -4.26 9.56
CA MET A 33 6.56 -4.97 8.33
C MET A 33 6.91 -4.03 7.18
N LEU A 34 6.59 -2.73 7.26
CA LEU A 34 7.01 -1.76 6.25
C LEU A 34 8.54 -1.61 6.29
N ALA A 35 9.21 -1.94 5.19
CA ALA A 35 10.66 -1.81 5.06
C ALA A 35 11.08 -0.35 5.29
N ARG A 36 12.22 -0.14 5.96
CA ARG A 36 12.72 1.19 6.33
C ARG A 36 13.92 1.59 5.48
N ASN A 37 14.04 2.89 5.20
CA ASN A 37 15.22 3.51 4.58
C ASN A 37 15.56 2.97 3.18
N GLY A 38 14.62 2.35 2.46
CA GLY A 38 14.85 1.82 1.10
C GLY A 38 15.93 0.74 0.96
N LYS A 39 16.65 0.36 2.04
CA LYS A 39 17.86 -0.48 1.99
C LYS A 39 17.63 -1.88 1.40
N SER A 40 16.39 -2.34 1.38
CA SER A 40 16.00 -3.64 0.84
C SER A 40 15.57 -3.59 -0.62
N LEU A 41 15.53 -2.39 -1.23
CA LEU A 41 15.15 -2.18 -2.62
C LEU A 41 16.33 -1.58 -3.39
N HIS A 42 16.68 -2.25 -4.48
CA HIS A 42 17.55 -1.74 -5.52
C HIS A 42 17.16 -2.43 -6.83
N SER A 43 17.60 -1.89 -7.97
CA SER A 43 17.39 -2.57 -9.25
C SER A 43 17.93 -4.01 -9.20
N GLY A 44 17.17 -4.93 -9.77
CA GLY A 44 17.48 -6.36 -9.80
C GLY A 44 16.94 -7.17 -8.61
N VAL A 45 16.46 -6.55 -7.54
CA VAL A 45 15.81 -7.26 -6.43
C VAL A 45 14.56 -7.97 -6.90
N GLU A 46 14.39 -9.23 -6.51
CA GLU A 46 13.16 -9.97 -6.75
C GLU A 46 12.09 -9.58 -5.72
N VAL A 47 10.90 -9.29 -6.24
CA VAL A 47 9.75 -8.90 -5.46
C VAL A 47 8.55 -9.76 -5.82
N SER A 48 7.67 -9.96 -4.86
CA SER A 48 6.37 -10.60 -5.07
C SER A 48 5.25 -9.66 -4.65
N PHE A 49 4.07 -9.79 -5.26
CA PHE A 49 2.91 -8.96 -4.93
C PHE A 49 1.62 -9.76 -5.05
N LEU A 50 0.62 -9.37 -4.26
CA LEU A 50 -0.68 -10.02 -4.16
C LEU A 50 -1.76 -9.11 -4.74
N GLY A 51 -2.35 -9.48 -5.88
CA GLY A 51 -3.35 -8.67 -6.57
C GLY A 51 -4.59 -9.47 -6.97
N TYR A 52 -5.56 -8.78 -7.58
CA TYR A 52 -6.81 -9.37 -8.05
C TYR A 52 -7.00 -9.13 -9.55
N PRO A 53 -6.16 -9.73 -10.41
CA PRO A 53 -6.17 -9.44 -11.83
C PRO A 53 -7.48 -9.92 -12.49
N GLU A 54 -8.10 -9.03 -13.26
CA GLU A 54 -9.23 -9.27 -14.18
C GLU A 54 -10.49 -9.95 -13.60
N VAL A 55 -10.60 -10.10 -12.27
CA VAL A 55 -11.68 -10.85 -11.60
C VAL A 55 -11.90 -12.20 -12.30
N LEU A 56 -10.93 -13.10 -12.15
CA LEU A 56 -10.93 -14.39 -12.84
C LEU A 56 -12.28 -15.15 -12.68
N PRO A 57 -12.91 -15.58 -13.79
CA PRO A 57 -14.10 -16.42 -13.73
C PRO A 57 -13.80 -17.72 -12.96
N GLY A 58 -14.66 -18.08 -12.01
CA GLY A 58 -14.54 -19.34 -11.25
C GLY A 58 -13.77 -19.24 -9.93
N THR A 59 -13.25 -18.08 -9.54
CA THR A 59 -12.82 -17.86 -8.15
C THR A 59 -14.03 -17.48 -7.29
N GLU A 60 -14.88 -18.45 -6.95
CA GLU A 60 -15.87 -18.27 -5.88
C GLU A 60 -15.09 -17.98 -4.58
N GLY A 61 -15.06 -16.70 -4.17
CA GLY A 61 -14.36 -16.25 -2.98
C GLY A 61 -13.22 -15.25 -3.18
N ALA A 62 -12.91 -14.85 -4.42
CA ALA A 62 -11.93 -13.78 -4.73
C ALA A 62 -10.66 -13.87 -3.85
N PHE A 63 -9.83 -14.89 -4.09
CA PHE A 63 -8.51 -15.00 -3.44
C PHE A 63 -7.47 -14.20 -4.23
N PRO A 64 -6.53 -13.51 -3.55
CA PRO A 64 -5.50 -12.75 -4.24
C PRO A 64 -4.50 -13.70 -4.94
N LEU A 65 -4.06 -13.33 -6.13
CA LEU A 65 -3.04 -14.04 -6.88
C LEU A 65 -1.65 -13.49 -6.53
N LEU A 66 -0.77 -14.38 -6.09
CA LEU A 66 0.64 -14.07 -5.87
C LEU A 66 1.39 -14.11 -7.20
N ARG A 67 2.06 -13.03 -7.54
CA ARG A 67 2.93 -12.92 -8.72
C ARG A 67 4.25 -12.29 -8.35
N SER A 68 5.26 -12.47 -9.19
CA SER A 68 6.60 -11.97 -8.93
C SER A 68 7.17 -11.21 -10.12
N GLY A 69 8.22 -10.47 -9.84
CA GLY A 69 8.97 -9.71 -10.82
C GLY A 69 10.29 -9.24 -10.23
N ARG A 70 10.97 -8.36 -10.97
CA ARG A 70 12.18 -7.72 -10.48
C ARG A 70 12.03 -6.22 -10.50
N VAL A 71 12.63 -5.54 -9.53
CA VAL A 71 12.76 -4.09 -9.55
C VAL A 71 13.56 -3.70 -10.80
N ALA A 72 12.88 -3.07 -11.76
CA ALA A 72 13.45 -2.65 -13.03
C ALA A 72 14.27 -1.37 -12.84
N SER A 73 13.71 -0.42 -12.10
CA SER A 73 14.34 0.87 -11.83
C SER A 73 13.96 1.36 -10.44
N TYR A 74 14.97 1.70 -9.64
CA TYR A 74 14.80 2.32 -8.33
C TYR A 74 15.58 3.63 -8.31
N PRO A 75 14.96 4.75 -7.93
CA PRO A 75 15.63 6.05 -7.94
C PRO A 75 16.72 6.11 -6.87
N VAL A 76 17.96 6.32 -7.30
CA VAL A 76 19.12 6.54 -6.43
C VAL A 76 19.46 8.04 -6.46
N GLY A 77 18.99 8.82 -5.49
CA GLY A 77 19.29 10.26 -5.44
C GLY A 77 18.26 11.10 -4.68
N THR A 78 18.46 12.42 -4.64
CA THR A 78 17.77 13.35 -3.71
C THR A 78 16.63 14.20 -4.29
N SER A 79 16.24 14.14 -5.56
CA SER A 79 15.44 15.26 -6.10
C SER A 79 13.95 15.05 -6.42
N GLN A 80 13.49 14.09 -7.26
CA GLN A 80 12.07 14.17 -7.72
C GLN A 80 11.33 12.84 -7.98
N ALA A 81 12.02 11.71 -8.07
CA ALA A 81 11.39 10.39 -8.23
C ALA A 81 11.12 9.68 -6.88
N HIS A 82 11.34 10.37 -5.77
CA HIS A 82 11.19 9.83 -4.42
C HIS A 82 9.83 9.20 -4.23
N GLY A 83 9.83 7.96 -3.77
CA GLY A 83 8.61 7.27 -3.40
C GLY A 83 7.93 6.51 -4.53
N ARG A 84 8.53 6.39 -5.72
CA ARG A 84 8.07 5.45 -6.76
C ARG A 84 9.23 4.61 -7.31
N PHE A 85 8.92 3.39 -7.72
CA PHE A 85 9.86 2.51 -8.40
C PHE A 85 9.14 1.65 -9.44
N ALA A 86 9.90 1.19 -10.42
CA ALA A 86 9.39 0.35 -11.50
C ALA A 86 9.70 -1.13 -11.24
N ILE A 87 8.76 -2.01 -11.55
CA ILE A 87 8.89 -3.46 -11.46
C ILE A 87 8.69 -4.01 -12.86
N ASN A 88 9.60 -4.86 -13.33
CA ASN A 88 9.43 -5.67 -14.52
C ASN A 88 8.58 -6.89 -14.14
N SER A 89 7.28 -6.79 -14.40
CA SER A 89 6.29 -7.84 -14.22
C SER A 89 5.03 -7.48 -15.00
N ASP A 90 4.31 -8.48 -15.49
CA ASP A 90 2.96 -8.28 -16.00
C ASP A 90 2.06 -7.79 -14.88
N VAL A 91 1.30 -6.74 -15.11
CA VAL A 91 0.21 -6.30 -14.23
C VAL A 91 -1.02 -6.04 -15.07
N TYR A 92 -2.17 -6.26 -14.47
CA TYR A 92 -3.47 -6.26 -15.10
C TYR A 92 -4.40 -5.32 -14.35
N PRO A 93 -5.53 -4.92 -14.95
CA PRO A 93 -6.59 -4.25 -14.22
C PRO A 93 -6.97 -5.07 -12.96
N GLY A 94 -6.97 -4.43 -11.80
CA GLY A 94 -7.23 -5.07 -10.50
C GLY A 94 -5.99 -5.29 -9.62
N ASP A 95 -4.78 -5.06 -10.14
CA ASP A 95 -3.56 -5.08 -9.31
C ASP A 95 -3.21 -3.75 -8.64
N SER A 96 -3.94 -2.68 -8.98
CA SER A 96 -3.82 -1.41 -8.27
C SER A 96 -4.18 -1.60 -6.79
N GLY A 97 -3.27 -1.20 -5.90
CA GLY A 97 -3.38 -1.45 -4.46
C GLY A 97 -2.72 -2.74 -3.99
N ALA A 98 -2.15 -3.57 -4.88
CA ALA A 98 -1.47 -4.79 -4.49
C ALA A 98 -0.23 -4.50 -3.64
N PRO A 99 -0.09 -5.08 -2.42
CA PRO A 99 1.11 -4.94 -1.63
C PRO A 99 2.30 -5.65 -2.28
N VAL A 100 3.47 -5.01 -2.25
CA VAL A 100 4.73 -5.53 -2.82
C VAL A 100 5.68 -5.93 -1.71
N PHE A 101 6.22 -7.14 -1.79
CA PHE A 101 7.11 -7.75 -0.82
C PHE A 101 8.47 -8.06 -1.43
N VAL A 102 9.54 -7.95 -0.65
CA VAL A 102 10.86 -8.45 -1.07
C VAL A 102 11.01 -9.93 -0.70
N ASN A 103 11.44 -10.73 -1.67
CA ASN A 103 11.78 -12.13 -1.47
C ASN A 103 13.14 -12.24 -0.75
N GLY A 104 13.25 -13.09 0.28
CA GLY A 104 14.55 -13.42 0.89
C GLY A 104 14.92 -12.73 2.21
N CYS A 105 14.01 -11.98 2.86
CA CYS A 105 14.26 -11.34 4.16
C CYS A 105 13.59 -12.07 5.35
N GLY A 106 14.01 -13.30 5.66
CA GLY A 106 13.62 -14.00 6.90
C GLY A 106 12.24 -14.68 6.89
N ARG A 107 11.72 -15.03 8.08
CA ARG A 107 10.46 -15.80 8.26
C ARG A 107 9.17 -15.05 7.92
N ARG A 108 9.21 -13.73 7.70
CA ARG A 108 8.03 -12.91 7.41
C ARG A 108 8.28 -12.00 6.20
N PRO A 109 7.29 -11.84 5.31
CA PRO A 109 7.44 -10.95 4.15
C PRO A 109 7.56 -9.49 4.63
N LYS A 110 8.50 -8.74 4.03
CA LYS A 110 8.63 -7.29 4.28
C LYS A 110 7.89 -6.53 3.20
N LEU A 111 6.93 -5.67 3.59
CA LEU A 111 6.20 -4.81 2.68
C LEU A 111 7.13 -3.65 2.27
N VAL A 112 7.44 -3.56 0.98
CA VAL A 112 8.37 -2.57 0.44
C VAL A 112 7.68 -1.51 -0.41
N GLY A 113 6.43 -1.75 -0.78
CA GLY A 113 5.66 -0.82 -1.56
C GLY A 113 4.26 -1.32 -1.89
N MET A 114 3.60 -0.60 -2.78
CA MET A 114 2.26 -0.93 -3.26
C MET A 114 2.14 -0.56 -4.75
N ILE A 115 1.56 -1.43 -5.56
CA ILE A 115 1.33 -1.16 -6.99
C ILE A 115 0.27 -0.06 -7.10
N ILE A 116 0.52 0.93 -7.96
CA ILE A 116 -0.43 2.03 -8.21
C ILE A 116 -0.92 2.03 -9.65
N GLU A 117 -0.06 1.69 -10.61
CA GLU A 117 -0.42 1.71 -12.02
C GLU A 117 0.48 0.81 -12.85
N ARG A 118 0.03 0.55 -14.08
CA ARG A 118 0.86 -0.02 -15.15
C ARG A 118 1.37 1.09 -16.03
N VAL A 119 2.62 1.00 -16.50
CA VAL A 119 3.12 1.90 -17.55
C VAL A 119 2.27 1.70 -18.81
N GLY A 120 1.61 2.78 -19.25
CA GLY A 120 0.52 2.71 -20.22
C GLY A 120 0.89 2.17 -21.61
N ALA A 121 -0.09 1.55 -22.25
CA ALA A 121 -0.03 0.90 -23.56
C ALA A 121 0.31 1.81 -24.77
N LYS A 122 0.44 3.14 -24.58
CA LYS A 122 0.86 4.06 -25.66
C LYS A 122 2.32 3.87 -26.05
N ALA A 123 3.15 3.35 -25.15
CA ALA A 123 4.47 2.83 -25.47
C ALA A 123 4.33 1.33 -25.68
N SER A 124 4.09 0.90 -26.92
CA SER A 124 3.79 -0.48 -27.33
C SER A 124 4.87 -1.52 -26.98
N SER A 125 5.94 -1.13 -26.28
CA SER A 125 7.08 -2.00 -25.93
C SER A 125 7.33 -2.12 -24.42
N PHE A 126 6.57 -1.43 -23.55
CA PHE A 126 6.79 -1.44 -22.09
C PHE A 126 5.57 -1.90 -21.26
N SER A 127 4.69 -2.71 -21.84
CA SER A 127 3.50 -3.25 -21.16
C SER A 127 3.80 -4.10 -19.91
N HIS A 128 5.04 -4.55 -19.76
CA HIS A 128 5.52 -5.40 -18.67
C HIS A 128 6.10 -4.59 -17.50
N LEU A 129 5.84 -3.27 -17.43
CA LEU A 129 6.29 -2.43 -16.33
C LEU A 129 5.13 -2.02 -15.43
N ALA A 130 5.24 -2.37 -14.16
CA ALA A 130 4.39 -1.86 -13.09
C ALA A 130 5.10 -0.70 -12.38
N ILE A 131 4.33 0.30 -11.95
CA ILE A 131 4.79 1.37 -11.07
C ILE A 131 4.23 1.11 -9.68
N ALA A 132 5.12 1.10 -8.69
CA ALA A 132 4.78 0.98 -7.29
C ALA A 132 5.22 2.21 -6.50
N VAL A 133 4.52 2.52 -5.43
CA VAL A 133 4.95 3.50 -4.43
C VAL A 133 5.79 2.82 -3.35
N ASP A 134 6.79 3.52 -2.83
CA ASP A 134 7.68 3.04 -1.76
C ASP A 134 6.97 2.99 -0.40
N ALA A 135 7.41 2.08 0.48
CA ALA A 135 6.91 1.97 1.85
C ALA A 135 7.04 3.26 2.68
N GLU A 136 8.00 4.15 2.41
CA GLU A 136 8.06 5.47 3.06
C GLU A 136 6.82 6.31 2.74
N VAL A 137 6.34 6.29 1.49
CA VAL A 137 5.13 7.02 1.09
C VAL A 137 3.89 6.44 1.79
N ILE A 138 3.84 5.12 1.98
CA ILE A 138 2.78 4.48 2.75
C ILE A 138 2.79 5.00 4.19
N ARG A 139 3.97 5.07 4.83
CA ARG A 139 4.12 5.65 6.18
C ARG A 139 3.71 7.11 6.25
N GLU A 140 4.15 7.94 5.31
CA GLU A 140 3.74 9.35 5.23
C GLU A 140 2.21 9.46 5.16
N THR A 141 1.58 8.63 4.34
CA THR A 141 0.12 8.62 4.19
C THR A 141 -0.59 8.19 5.47
N LEU A 142 -0.10 7.16 6.17
CA LEU A 142 -0.63 6.72 7.46
C LEU A 142 -0.48 7.81 8.54
N ALA A 143 0.66 8.52 8.55
CA ALA A 143 0.88 9.64 9.46
C ALA A 143 -0.12 10.78 9.23
N LEU A 144 -0.47 11.06 7.96
CA LEU A 144 -1.52 12.04 7.63
C LEU A 144 -2.90 11.62 8.14
N VAL A 145 -3.24 10.32 8.07
CA VAL A 145 -4.48 9.79 8.67
C VAL A 145 -4.45 10.01 10.18
N ALA A 146 -3.38 9.58 10.85
CA ALA A 146 -3.26 9.69 12.31
C ALA A 146 -3.35 11.15 12.79
N ALA A 147 -2.69 12.09 12.10
CA ALA A 147 -2.77 13.51 12.42
C ALA A 147 -4.19 14.06 12.25
N ASN A 148 -4.93 13.59 11.26
CA ASN A 148 -6.32 14.00 11.07
C ASN A 148 -7.26 13.40 12.11
N GLU A 149 -7.13 12.12 12.43
CA GLU A 149 -7.88 11.48 13.51
C GLU A 149 -7.65 12.23 14.83
N ALA A 150 -6.39 12.58 15.14
CA ALA A 150 -6.04 13.38 16.31
C ALA A 150 -6.63 14.80 16.30
N ARG A 151 -6.96 15.36 15.13
CA ARG A 151 -7.65 16.66 15.01
C ARG A 151 -9.16 16.53 15.16
N VAL A 152 -9.75 15.43 14.68
CA VAL A 152 -11.20 15.21 14.65
C VAL A 152 -11.73 14.64 15.98
N VAL A 153 -11.03 13.69 16.59
CA VAL A 153 -11.46 13.03 17.85
C VAL A 153 -11.63 14.01 19.03
N PRO A 154 -10.80 15.06 19.22
CA PRO A 154 -11.02 16.08 20.26
C PRO A 154 -12.33 16.87 20.08
N THR A 155 -12.85 16.99 18.86
CA THR A 155 -14.07 17.76 18.59
C THR A 155 -15.37 16.99 18.85
N LEU A 156 -15.33 15.66 18.88
CA LEU A 156 -16.49 14.80 19.21
C LEU A 156 -16.78 14.70 20.72
N HIS A 157 -15.80 15.04 21.57
CA HIS A 157 -15.91 14.94 23.04
C HIS A 157 -16.28 16.26 23.74
N LYS A 158 -16.76 17.28 23.02
CA LYS A 158 -17.29 18.49 23.68
C LYS A 158 -18.78 18.24 23.98
N PRO A 159 -19.19 17.92 25.23
CA PRO A 159 -20.60 17.81 25.54
C PRO A 159 -21.26 19.15 25.28
N SER A 160 -22.35 19.12 24.50
CA SER A 160 -23.29 20.23 24.38
C SER A 160 -23.71 20.65 25.78
N SER A 161 -23.27 21.84 26.22
CA SER A 161 -23.74 22.45 27.45
C SER A 161 -25.22 22.82 27.24
N LYS A 162 -26.13 21.97 27.73
CA LYS A 162 -27.53 22.36 27.93
C LYS A 162 -27.55 23.56 28.88
N PRO A 163 -28.26 24.65 28.57
CA PRO A 163 -28.53 25.67 29.57
C PRO A 163 -29.50 25.09 30.61
N ALA A 164 -29.13 25.21 31.88
CA ALA A 164 -29.96 24.83 33.03
C ALA A 164 -31.12 25.86 33.21
N PRO A 165 -32.22 25.48 33.91
CA PRO A 165 -33.54 26.10 33.78
C PRO A 165 -33.66 27.51 34.37
#